data_AF-A0A2E4CR46-F1
#
_entry.id   AF-A0A2E4CR46-F1
#
_cell.length_a   1.000
_cell.length_b   1.000
_cell.length_c   1.000
_cell.angle_alpha   90.00
_cell.angle_beta   90.00
_cell.angle_gamma   90.00
#
_symmetry.space_group_name_H-M   'P 1'
#
loop_
_entity.id
_entity.type
_entity.pdbx_description
1 polymer ?
#
loop_
_entity_poly.entity_id
_entity_poly.type
_entity_poly.pdbx_seq_one_letter_code
_entity_poly.pdbx_strand_id
1 'polypeptide(L)'
;MYMVQVLEHSMVNAAVVMRTLPSLRSHPNEASWHAAFDHAYETGLARTYGNMLNQLDAISEFPLPLLKRLRAAKEDRDVLAHRFFRQHDLAFMNTEGRTTMIAWCEDRVELFRALADEIDALIAPIRERHGISQEWVERAMEQSLEDARNWTPDAEPRP
;
A
#
# COMPACT_ATOMS: atom_id res chain seq x y z
N MET A 1 -0.19 7.23 10.48
CA MET A 1 0.94 6.49 9.89
C MET A 1 0.54 5.14 9.34
N TYR A 2 -0.20 4.31 10.08
CA TYR A 2 -0.65 3.00 9.59
C TYR A 2 -1.28 3.02 8.17
N MET A 3 -2.31 3.85 7.93
CA MET A 3 -2.94 3.88 6.58
C MET A 3 -2.04 4.41 5.46
N VAL A 4 -1.02 5.20 5.78
CA VAL A 4 0.01 5.58 4.79
C VAL A 4 0.78 4.33 4.36
N GLN A 5 1.15 3.46 5.30
CA GLN A 5 1.87 2.22 5.01
C GLN A 5 0.99 1.24 4.24
N VAL A 6 -0.30 1.16 4.56
CA VAL A 6 -1.28 0.39 3.76
C VAL A 6 -1.31 0.90 2.31
N LEU A 7 -1.41 2.21 2.11
CA LEU A 7 -1.36 2.79 0.76
C LEU A 7 -0.03 2.50 0.05
N GLU A 8 1.11 2.68 0.72
CA GLU A 8 2.43 2.35 0.15
C GLU A 8 2.50 0.88 -0.27
N HIS A 9 1.90 -0.02 0.51
CA HIS A 9 1.82 -1.43 0.19
C HIS A 9 0.89 -1.71 -1.00
N SER A 10 -0.27 -1.06 -1.09
CA SER A 10 -1.14 -1.16 -2.28
C SER A 10 -0.42 -0.67 -3.54
N MET A 11 0.40 0.39 -3.44
CA MET A 11 1.22 0.86 -4.56
C MET A 11 2.27 -0.18 -4.98
N VAL A 12 2.91 -0.87 -4.03
CA VAL A 12 3.81 -2.01 -4.32
C VAL A 12 3.04 -3.12 -5.02
N ASN A 13 1.88 -3.51 -4.48
CA ASN A 13 1.03 -4.54 -5.06
C ASN A 13 0.67 -4.20 -6.51
N ALA A 14 0.32 -2.95 -6.81
CA ALA A 14 0.05 -2.54 -8.17
C ALA A 14 1.27 -2.65 -9.09
N ALA A 15 2.42 -2.14 -8.64
CA ALA A 15 3.65 -2.21 -9.43
C ALA A 15 4.06 -3.67 -9.73
N VAL A 16 3.90 -4.56 -8.74
CA VAL A 16 4.19 -6.00 -8.89
C VAL A 16 3.15 -6.64 -9.78
N VAL A 17 1.86 -6.60 -9.43
CA VAL A 17 0.77 -7.27 -10.15
C VAL A 17 0.72 -6.87 -11.62
N MET A 18 0.83 -5.58 -11.93
CA MET A 18 0.76 -5.09 -13.30
C MET A 18 1.97 -5.48 -14.15
N ARG A 19 3.11 -5.84 -13.54
CA ARG A 19 4.35 -6.19 -14.26
C ARG A 19 4.62 -7.69 -14.30
N THR A 20 4.45 -8.38 -13.16
CA THR A 20 4.91 -9.77 -12.98
C THR A 20 3.86 -10.80 -13.34
N LEU A 21 2.56 -10.52 -13.16
CA LEU A 21 1.53 -11.48 -13.56
C LEU A 21 1.49 -11.64 -15.09
N PRO A 22 1.49 -10.55 -15.91
CA PRO A 22 1.53 -10.68 -17.35
C PRO A 22 2.78 -11.39 -17.89
N SER A 23 3.91 -11.33 -17.15
CA SER A 23 5.16 -11.97 -17.55
C SER A 23 5.23 -13.46 -17.24
N LEU A 24 4.23 -14.07 -16.59
CA LEU A 24 4.26 -15.48 -16.18
C LEU A 24 4.74 -16.44 -17.29
N ARG A 25 4.25 -16.25 -18.53
CA ARG A 25 4.60 -17.10 -19.68
C ARG A 25 5.98 -16.82 -20.28
N SER A 26 6.65 -15.74 -19.91
CA SER A 26 8.01 -15.43 -20.39
C SER A 26 9.11 -16.07 -19.53
N HIS A 27 8.76 -16.71 -18.41
CA HIS A 27 9.73 -17.43 -17.59
C HIS A 27 9.89 -18.89 -18.05
N PRO A 28 11.11 -19.45 -17.97
CA PRO A 28 11.39 -20.80 -18.45
C PRO A 28 10.71 -21.89 -17.61
N ASN A 29 10.42 -21.61 -16.34
CA ASN A 29 9.73 -22.49 -15.41
C ASN A 29 9.13 -21.68 -14.25
N GLU A 30 8.30 -22.36 -13.46
CA GLU A 30 7.61 -21.78 -12.32
C GLU A 30 8.58 -21.25 -11.24
N ALA A 31 9.64 -21.98 -10.92
CA ALA A 31 10.63 -21.56 -9.91
C ALA A 31 11.32 -20.24 -10.29
N SER A 32 11.65 -20.04 -11.57
CA SER A 32 12.21 -18.80 -12.08
C SER A 32 11.22 -17.64 -12.00
N TRP A 33 9.91 -17.91 -12.15
CA TRP A 33 8.89 -16.89 -12.00
C TRP A 33 8.70 -16.50 -10.54
N HIS A 34 8.61 -17.47 -9.62
CA HIS A 34 8.52 -17.20 -8.17
C HIS A 34 9.70 -16.34 -7.69
N ALA A 35 10.93 -16.70 -8.07
CA ALA A 35 12.11 -15.90 -7.71
C ALA A 35 12.04 -14.47 -8.26
N ALA A 36 11.49 -14.27 -9.46
CA ALA A 36 11.32 -12.95 -10.04
C ALA A 36 10.19 -12.16 -9.36
N PHE A 37 9.10 -12.84 -8.98
CA PHE A 37 7.99 -12.26 -8.22
C PHE A 37 8.46 -11.79 -6.84
N ASP A 38 9.14 -12.66 -6.08
CA ASP A 38 9.69 -12.35 -4.76
C ASP A 38 10.67 -11.19 -4.83
N HIS A 39 11.60 -11.22 -5.79
CA HIS A 39 12.55 -10.13 -5.99
C HIS A 39 11.87 -8.80 -6.33
N ALA A 40 10.81 -8.83 -7.16
CA ALA A 40 10.04 -7.62 -7.48
C ALA A 40 9.32 -7.06 -6.25
N TYR A 41 8.81 -7.94 -5.39
CA TYR A 41 8.13 -7.58 -4.16
C TYR A 41 9.09 -6.99 -3.11
N GLU A 42 10.22 -7.65 -2.84
CA GLU A 42 11.27 -7.15 -1.93
C GLU A 42 11.82 -5.79 -2.39
N THR A 43 12.14 -5.69 -3.69
CA THR A 43 12.62 -4.43 -4.29
C THR A 43 11.53 -3.34 -4.26
N GLY A 44 10.26 -3.73 -4.32
CA GLY A 44 9.12 -2.83 -4.15
C GLY A 44 9.07 -2.26 -2.74
N LEU A 45 9.10 -3.12 -1.73
CA LEU A 45 9.03 -2.74 -0.31
C LEU A 45 10.21 -1.88 0.15
N ALA A 46 11.39 -2.06 -0.44
CA ALA A 46 12.57 -1.26 -0.11
C ALA A 46 12.52 0.20 -0.62
N ARG A 47 11.53 0.57 -1.45
CA ARG A 47 11.45 1.89 -2.08
C ARG A 47 10.72 2.90 -1.21
N THR A 48 11.18 4.14 -1.27
CA THR A 48 10.45 5.29 -0.72
C THR A 48 9.19 5.58 -1.53
N TYR A 49 8.21 6.27 -0.92
CA TYR A 49 6.97 6.69 -1.58
C TYR A 49 7.22 7.40 -2.92
N GLY A 50 8.17 8.33 -2.95
CA GLY A 50 8.55 9.05 -4.17
C GLY A 50 9.08 8.12 -5.27
N ASN A 51 9.92 7.15 -4.90
CA ASN A 51 10.43 6.16 -5.85
C ASN A 51 9.34 5.20 -6.33
N MET A 52 8.33 4.90 -5.49
CA MET A 52 7.18 4.10 -5.87
C MET A 52 6.29 4.81 -6.89
N LEU A 53 6.03 6.11 -6.70
CA LEU A 53 5.31 6.92 -7.70
C LEU A 53 5.97 6.85 -9.08
N ASN A 54 7.31 6.90 -9.14
CA ASN A 54 8.05 6.79 -10.39
C ASN A 54 7.91 5.39 -11.03
N GLN A 55 7.72 4.33 -10.24
CA GLN A 55 7.45 3.00 -10.79
C GLN A 55 6.07 2.89 -11.40
N LEU A 56 5.06 3.45 -10.74
CA LEU A 56 3.70 3.48 -11.26
C LEU A 56 3.60 4.31 -12.53
N ASP A 57 4.29 5.46 -12.58
CA ASP A 57 4.37 6.32 -13.77
C ASP A 57 5.01 5.64 -14.99
N ALA A 58 5.94 4.71 -14.75
CA ALA A 58 6.58 3.92 -15.81
C ALA A 58 5.68 2.79 -16.35
N ILE A 59 4.51 2.56 -15.77
CA ILE A 59 3.52 1.57 -16.25
C ILE A 59 2.51 2.31 -17.12
N SER A 60 2.54 2.06 -18.43
CA SER A 60 1.69 2.73 -19.42
C SER A 60 0.19 2.64 -19.14
N GLU A 61 -0.24 1.53 -18.56
CA GLU A 61 -1.64 1.23 -18.26
C GLU A 61 -2.10 1.81 -16.91
N PHE A 62 -1.19 2.42 -16.12
CA PHE A 62 -1.56 2.99 -14.84
C PHE A 62 -2.35 4.30 -15.04
N PRO A 63 -3.55 4.46 -14.47
CA PRO A 63 -4.39 5.63 -14.73
C PRO A 63 -3.75 6.94 -14.27
N LEU A 64 -3.50 7.85 -15.21
CA LEU A 64 -2.94 9.18 -14.92
C LEU A 64 -3.74 9.98 -13.86
N PRO A 65 -5.10 9.96 -13.83
CA PRO A 65 -5.85 10.63 -12.77
C PRO A 65 -5.54 10.09 -11.37
N LEU A 66 -5.42 8.77 -11.22
CA LEU A 66 -5.06 8.14 -9.95
C LEU A 66 -3.62 8.49 -9.56
N LEU A 67 -2.68 8.43 -10.51
CA LEU A 67 -1.29 8.82 -10.28
C LEU A 67 -1.16 10.27 -9.79
N LYS A 68 -1.92 11.21 -10.37
CA LYS A 68 -1.94 12.61 -9.93
C LYS A 68 -2.41 12.74 -8.47
N ARG A 69 -3.42 11.98 -8.07
CA ARG A 69 -3.93 11.98 -6.68
C ARG A 69 -2.93 11.35 -5.71
N LEU A 70 -2.24 10.28 -6.09
CA LEU A 70 -1.14 9.70 -5.30
C LEU A 70 0.02 10.69 -5.14
N ARG A 71 0.36 11.43 -6.21
CA ARG A 71 1.37 12.50 -6.15
C ARG A 71 0.96 13.62 -5.19
N ALA A 72 -0.32 13.99 -5.14
CA ALA A 72 -0.84 14.97 -4.20
C ALA A 72 -0.78 14.45 -2.74
N ALA A 73 -1.18 13.19 -2.51
CA ALA A 73 -1.17 12.55 -1.20
C ALA A 73 0.25 12.40 -0.58
N LYS A 74 1.30 12.48 -1.40
CA LYS A 74 2.69 12.50 -0.93
C LYS A 74 2.95 13.63 0.07
N GLU A 75 2.38 14.81 -0.16
CA GLU A 75 2.60 15.96 0.73
C GLU A 75 2.00 15.70 2.12
N ASP A 76 0.78 15.16 2.19
CA ASP A 76 0.16 14.77 3.47
C ASP A 76 0.97 13.72 4.20
N ARG A 77 1.50 12.74 3.46
CA ARG A 77 2.39 11.71 4.00
C ARG A 77 3.68 12.31 4.56
N ASP A 78 4.31 13.24 3.86
CA ASP A 78 5.54 13.89 4.34
C ASP A 78 5.29 14.81 5.53
N VAL A 79 4.11 15.47 5.59
CA VAL A 79 3.67 16.19 6.78
C VAL A 79 3.56 15.22 7.95
N LEU A 80 2.81 14.13 7.82
CA LEU A 80 2.65 13.11 8.86
C LEU A 80 3.98 12.54 9.35
N ALA A 81 4.90 12.24 8.44
CA ALA A 81 6.17 11.58 8.78
C ALA A 81 7.19 12.52 9.43
N HIS A 82 7.19 13.81 9.07
CA HIS A 82 8.33 14.69 9.40
C HIS A 82 7.95 16.04 10.01
N ARG A 83 6.72 16.52 9.83
CA ARG A 83 6.37 17.92 10.14
C ARG A 83 5.17 18.09 11.04
N PHE A 84 4.31 17.09 11.19
CA PHE A 84 2.99 17.21 11.82
C PHE A 84 3.05 17.90 13.19
N PHE A 85 3.75 17.32 14.16
CA PHE A 85 3.85 17.92 15.49
C PHE A 85 4.59 19.27 15.51
N ARG A 86 5.61 19.43 14.64
CA ARG A 86 6.34 20.69 14.52
C ARG A 86 5.46 21.84 14.01
N GLN A 87 4.55 21.55 13.08
CA GLN A 87 3.64 22.55 12.50
C GLN A 87 2.43 22.84 13.38
N HIS A 88 2.14 21.98 14.36
CA HIS A 88 0.99 22.07 15.26
C HIS A 88 1.40 22.22 16.73
N ASP A 89 2.60 22.76 17.00
CA ASP A 89 3.15 22.90 18.35
C ASP A 89 2.24 23.69 19.31
N LEU A 90 1.65 24.79 18.86
CA LEU A 90 0.69 25.57 19.64
C LEU A 90 -0.69 24.90 19.74
N ALA A 91 -1.16 24.31 18.64
CA ALA A 91 -2.44 23.62 18.59
C ALA A 91 -2.45 22.42 19.56
N PHE A 92 -1.33 21.72 19.67
CA PHE A 92 -1.18 20.57 20.55
C PHE A 92 -1.35 20.91 22.05
N MET A 93 -1.01 22.14 22.45
CA MET A 93 -1.03 22.58 23.86
C MET A 93 -2.43 22.83 24.42
N ASN A 94 -3.47 22.86 23.58
CA ASN A 94 -4.84 23.12 24.04
C ASN A 94 -5.85 22.13 23.42
N THR A 95 -7.03 22.04 24.04
CA THR A 95 -8.04 21.04 23.65
C THR A 95 -8.59 21.26 22.25
N GLU A 96 -8.93 22.50 21.88
CA GLU A 96 -9.51 22.81 20.56
C GLU A 96 -8.51 22.54 19.42
N GLY A 97 -7.24 22.89 19.63
CA GLY A 97 -6.17 22.60 18.69
C GLY A 97 -5.93 21.09 18.53
N ARG A 98 -5.94 20.31 19.62
CA ARG A 98 -5.88 18.83 19.54
C ARG A 98 -7.07 18.24 18.81
N THR A 99 -8.29 18.74 19.03
CA THR A 99 -9.47 18.32 18.28
C THR A 99 -9.30 18.57 16.78
N THR A 100 -8.77 19.73 16.40
CA THR A 100 -8.47 20.05 14.99
C THR A 100 -7.40 19.13 14.40
N MET A 101 -6.34 18.83 15.17
CA MET A 101 -5.29 17.91 14.76
C MET A 101 -5.81 16.47 14.57
N ILE A 102 -6.71 16.01 15.43
CA ILE A 102 -7.35 14.69 15.30
C ILE A 102 -8.20 14.63 14.03
N ALA A 103 -9.07 15.61 13.81
CA ALA A 103 -9.91 15.68 12.61
C ALA A 103 -9.05 15.67 11.33
N TRP A 104 -7.95 16.43 11.31
CA TRP A 104 -7.00 16.43 10.20
C TRP A 104 -6.41 15.04 9.93
N CYS A 105 -6.07 14.29 10.99
CA CYS A 105 -5.57 12.92 10.88
C CYS A 105 -6.64 11.95 10.38
N GLU A 106 -7.88 12.07 10.85
CA GLU A 106 -9.02 11.25 10.42
C GLU A 106 -9.32 11.46 8.93
N ASP A 107 -9.34 12.70 8.45
CA ASP A 107 -9.49 13.01 7.02
C ASP A 107 -8.41 12.33 6.17
N ARG A 108 -7.17 12.30 6.69
CA ARG A 108 -6.02 11.66 6.03
C ARG A 108 -6.13 10.14 6.05
N VAL A 109 -6.66 9.55 7.12
CA VAL A 109 -6.96 8.11 7.16
C VAL A 109 -7.93 7.74 6.04
N GLU A 110 -9.01 8.49 5.87
CA GLU A 110 -10.00 8.23 4.82
C GLU A 110 -9.43 8.48 3.42
N LEU A 111 -8.62 9.54 3.23
CA LEU A 111 -7.92 9.80 1.96
C LEU A 111 -7.03 8.61 1.55
N PHE A 112 -6.17 8.13 2.46
CA PHE A 112 -5.25 7.04 2.13
C PHE A 112 -5.98 5.71 1.94
N ARG A 113 -7.05 5.45 2.70
CA ARG A 113 -7.93 4.28 2.50
C ARG A 113 -8.55 4.31 1.11
N ALA A 114 -9.20 5.41 0.72
CA ALA A 114 -9.86 5.52 -0.57
C ALA A 114 -8.86 5.32 -1.74
N LEU A 115 -7.65 5.85 -1.62
CA LEU A 115 -6.60 5.64 -2.62
C LEU A 115 -6.12 4.18 -2.69
N ALA A 116 -6.02 3.51 -1.53
CA ALA A 116 -5.65 2.09 -1.48
C ALA A 116 -6.75 1.23 -2.12
N ASP A 117 -8.02 1.46 -1.78
CA ASP A 117 -9.17 0.75 -2.33
C ASP A 117 -9.26 0.93 -3.86
N GLU A 118 -9.02 2.14 -4.36
CA GLU A 118 -8.98 2.42 -5.80
C GLU A 118 -7.85 1.66 -6.52
N ILE A 119 -6.68 1.54 -5.89
CA ILE A 119 -5.59 0.72 -6.41
C ILE A 119 -5.98 -0.76 -6.42
N ASP A 120 -6.58 -1.27 -5.34
CA ASP A 120 -6.99 -2.66 -5.27
C ASP A 120 -8.07 -3.00 -6.31
N ALA A 121 -9.01 -2.08 -6.54
CA ALA A 121 -10.01 -2.20 -7.61
C ALA A 121 -9.38 -2.17 -9.01
N LEU A 122 -8.36 -1.33 -9.23
CA LEU A 122 -7.62 -1.27 -10.50
C LEU A 122 -6.96 -2.61 -10.85
N ILE A 123 -6.39 -3.29 -9.86
CA ILE A 123 -5.59 -4.50 -10.09
C ILE A 123 -6.42 -5.79 -9.98
N ALA A 124 -7.63 -5.73 -9.42
CA ALA A 124 -8.51 -6.90 -9.29
C ALA A 124 -8.77 -7.63 -10.62
N PRO A 125 -9.10 -6.97 -11.75
CA PRO A 125 -9.29 -7.67 -13.02
C PRO A 125 -8.01 -8.34 -13.54
N ILE A 126 -6.83 -7.78 -13.20
CA ILE A 126 -5.55 -8.38 -13.59
C ILE A 126 -5.33 -9.65 -12.77
N ARG A 127 -5.50 -9.59 -11.45
CA ARG A 127 -5.44 -10.75 -10.55
C ARG A 127 -6.37 -11.88 -11.01
N GLU A 128 -7.61 -11.55 -11.32
CA GLU A 128 -8.63 -12.52 -11.73
C GLU A 128 -8.27 -13.26 -13.04
N ARG A 129 -7.78 -12.53 -14.06
CA ARG A 129 -7.28 -13.14 -15.31
C ARG A 129 -6.13 -14.11 -15.11
N HIS A 130 -5.41 -13.98 -14.00
CA HIS A 130 -4.27 -14.82 -13.63
C HIS A 130 -4.61 -15.84 -12.54
N GLY A 131 -5.91 -16.09 -12.29
CA GLY A 131 -6.37 -17.15 -11.39
C GLY A 131 -6.42 -16.77 -9.91
N ILE A 132 -6.17 -15.51 -9.57
CA ILE A 132 -6.31 -14.97 -8.22
C ILE A 132 -7.71 -14.37 -8.11
N SER A 133 -8.68 -15.21 -7.75
CA SER A 133 -10.08 -14.79 -7.61
C SER A 133 -10.31 -13.99 -6.33
N GLN A 134 -11.39 -13.21 -6.32
CA GLN A 134 -11.83 -12.48 -5.13
C GLN A 134 -12.10 -13.44 -3.95
N GLU A 135 -12.73 -14.59 -4.21
CA GLU A 135 -12.98 -15.61 -3.19
C GLU A 135 -11.67 -16.14 -2.58
N TRP A 136 -10.63 -16.33 -3.39
CA TRP A 136 -9.32 -16.77 -2.89
C TRP A 136 -8.71 -15.71 -1.97
N VAL A 137 -8.80 -14.43 -2.35
CA VAL A 137 -8.32 -13.29 -1.53
C VAL A 137 -9.09 -13.21 -0.21
N GLU A 138 -10.40 -13.34 -0.25
CA GLU A 138 -11.26 -13.33 0.94
C GLU A 138 -10.93 -14.48 1.90
N ARG A 139 -10.71 -15.68 1.37
CA ARG A 139 -10.32 -16.84 2.17
C ARG A 139 -8.94 -16.66 2.81
N ALA A 140 -7.98 -16.09 2.09
CA ALA A 140 -6.66 -15.76 2.64
C ALA A 140 -6.75 -14.69 3.75
N MET A 141 -7.64 -13.71 3.59
CA MET A 141 -7.90 -12.69 4.60
C MET A 141 -8.58 -13.29 5.85
N GLU A 142 -9.55 -14.19 5.68
CA GLU A 142 -10.21 -14.89 6.78
C GLU A 142 -9.21 -15.72 7.61
N GLN A 143 -8.31 -16.46 6.93
CA GLN A 143 -7.21 -17.16 7.60
C GLN A 143 -6.32 -16.21 8.40
N SER A 144 -5.96 -15.06 7.81
CA SER A 144 -5.14 -14.06 8.51
C SER A 144 -5.84 -13.49 9.75
N LEU A 145 -7.16 -13.33 9.71
CA LEU A 145 -7.96 -12.92 10.87
C LEU A 145 -8.05 -14.01 11.94
N GLU A 146 -8.12 -15.28 11.54
CA GLU A 146 -8.01 -16.42 12.46
C GLU A 146 -6.65 -16.47 13.15
N ASP A 147 -5.57 -16.33 12.37
CA ASP A 147 -4.20 -16.30 12.89
C ASP A 147 -4.01 -15.13 13.85
N ALA A 148 -4.53 -13.94 13.52
CA ALA A 148 -4.50 -12.78 14.40
C ALA A 148 -5.27 -12.98 15.71
N ARG A 149 -6.40 -13.70 15.70
CA ARG A 149 -7.15 -14.06 16.92
C ARG A 149 -6.36 -15.01 17.82
N ASN A 150 -5.52 -15.85 17.21
CA ASN A 150 -4.69 -16.84 17.90
C ASN A 150 -3.26 -16.33 18.17
N TRP A 151 -2.95 -15.09 17.78
CA TRP A 151 -1.60 -14.53 17.88
C TRP A 151 -1.21 -14.34 19.35
N THR A 152 0.01 -14.77 19.68
CA THR A 152 0.62 -14.52 20.99
C THR A 152 1.99 -13.85 20.81
N PRO A 153 2.40 -12.95 21.73
CA PRO A 153 3.67 -12.22 21.61
C PRO A 153 4.92 -13.10 21.57
N ASP A 154 4.84 -14.33 22.08
CA ASP A 154 5.95 -15.29 22.12
C ASP A 154 6.11 -16.10 20.80
N ALA A 155 5.17 -15.95 19.86
CA ALA A 155 5.14 -16.69 18.60
C ALA A 155 5.96 -16.04 17.47
N GLU A 156 6.43 -14.80 17.63
CA GLU A 156 7.22 -14.10 16.62
C GLU A 156 8.73 -14.18 16.88
N PRO A 157 9.56 -14.40 15.84
CA PRO A 157 10.98 -14.13 15.95
C PRO A 157 11.17 -12.64 16.24
N ARG A 158 11.80 -12.32 17.39
CA ARG A 158 12.19 -10.95 17.71
C ARG A 158 13.12 -10.41 16.62
N PRO A 159 12.99 -9.12 16.25
CA PRO A 159 13.81 -8.49 15.21
C PRO A 159 15.30 -8.50 15.56
#